data_AF-A0A7W0HME3-F1
#
_entry.id   AF-A0A7W0HME3-F1
#
_cell.length_a   1.000
_cell.length_b   1.000
_cell.length_c   1.000
_cell.angle_alpha   90.00
_cell.angle_beta   90.00
_cell.angle_gamma   90.00
#
_symmetry.space_group_name_H-M   'P 1'
#
loop_
_entity.id
_entity.type
_entity.pdbx_description
1 polymer ?
#
loop_
_entity_poly.entity_id
_entity_poly.type
_entity_poly.pdbx_seq_one_letter_code
_entity_poly.pdbx_strand_id
1 'polypeptide(L)'
;MARTPSPKRPCRICKRGFLPNAPVKDRQKTCDHPSCQRDGFAFILHRFLTDGFLTALGHNELLLYFFLVLVSDRNGLSFYSYDRICTMLELRIDQYVKAKDSLIEKDLIAFDGTLFQVLS
;
A
#
# COMPACT_ATOMS: atom_id res chain seq x y z
N MET A 1 10.24 -5.21 43.09
CA MET A 1 11.59 -4.91 42.57
C MET A 1 11.45 -4.02 41.34
N ALA A 2 12.23 -2.93 41.26
CA ALA A 2 12.18 -1.95 40.17
C ALA A 2 12.64 -2.56 38.83
N ARG A 3 11.93 -2.28 37.73
CA ARG A 3 12.26 -2.79 36.39
C ARG A 3 13.46 -2.03 35.81
N THR A 4 14.50 -2.75 35.42
CA THR A 4 15.68 -2.22 34.73
C THR A 4 15.28 -1.65 33.36
N PRO A 5 15.75 -0.46 32.95
CA PRO A 5 15.42 0.11 31.64
C PRO A 5 15.98 -0.75 30.50
N SER A 6 15.19 -0.91 29.43
CA SER A 6 15.58 -1.66 28.22
C SER A 6 16.86 -1.09 27.61
N PRO A 7 17.80 -1.92 27.13
CA PRO A 7 19.01 -1.41 26.51
C PRO A 7 18.69 -0.68 25.20
N LYS A 8 19.42 0.42 24.95
CA LYS A 8 19.45 1.05 23.63
C LYS A 8 19.96 0.03 22.62
N ARG A 9 19.33 0.02 21.45
CA ARG A 9 19.73 -0.84 20.34
C ARG A 9 19.72 -0.06 19.04
N PRO A 10 20.55 -0.42 18.06
CA PRO A 10 20.65 0.35 16.84
C PRO A 10 19.38 0.25 16.00
N CYS A 11 18.93 1.40 15.50
CA CYS A 11 17.85 1.54 14.53
C CYS A 11 18.20 0.76 13.28
N ARG A 12 17.26 -0.07 12.79
CA ARG A 12 17.53 -0.87 11.60
C ARG A 12 17.84 -0.02 10.37
N ILE A 13 17.30 1.20 10.28
CA ILE A 13 17.41 2.02 9.08
C ILE A 13 18.48 3.13 9.20
N CYS A 14 18.59 3.91 10.29
CA CYS A 14 19.64 4.94 10.41
C CYS A 14 20.87 4.54 11.26
N LYS A 15 20.95 3.31 11.79
CA LYS A 15 22.03 2.78 12.67
C LYS A 15 22.27 3.50 13.99
N ARG A 16 21.63 4.64 14.22
CA ARG A 16 21.66 5.33 15.50
C ARG A 16 21.00 4.46 16.57
N GLY A 17 21.54 4.45 17.78
CA GLY A 17 20.89 3.78 18.91
C GLY A 17 19.51 4.38 19.19
N PHE A 18 18.48 3.55 19.21
CA PHE A 18 17.15 3.89 19.67
C PHE A 18 16.74 2.98 20.83
N LEU A 19 15.89 3.51 21.70
CA LEU A 19 15.20 2.70 22.68
C LEU A 19 13.93 2.15 22.02
N PRO A 20 13.74 0.83 21.98
CA PRO A 20 12.55 0.24 21.39
C PRO A 20 11.35 0.25 22.33
N ASN A 21 10.17 0.11 21.73
CA ASN A 21 8.94 0.02 22.50
C ASN A 21 8.86 -1.32 23.21
N ALA A 22 8.60 -1.30 24.52
CA ALA A 22 8.56 -2.47 25.42
C ALA A 22 7.77 -3.71 24.92
N PRO A 23 6.59 -3.62 24.25
CA PRO A 23 5.75 -4.80 23.90
C PRO A 23 6.20 -5.52 22.61
N VAL A 24 6.72 -4.75 21.68
CA VAL A 24 7.45 -5.20 20.50
C VAL A 24 8.92 -4.96 20.75
N LYS A 25 9.38 -4.95 22.01
CA LYS A 25 10.81 -4.72 22.25
C LYS A 25 11.60 -5.88 21.75
N ASP A 26 11.00 -6.99 21.36
CA ASP A 26 11.74 -8.03 20.64
C ASP A 26 11.41 -7.98 19.12
N ARG A 27 10.45 -7.16 18.69
CA ARG A 27 9.84 -7.11 17.33
C ARG A 27 9.98 -5.77 16.56
N GLN A 28 10.15 -4.63 17.23
CA GLN A 28 10.37 -3.30 16.64
C GLN A 28 11.85 -3.12 16.36
N LYS A 29 12.14 -2.95 15.08
CA LYS A 29 13.49 -3.01 14.54
C LYS A 29 13.90 -1.68 13.94
N THR A 30 12.97 -1.00 13.30
CA THR A 30 13.19 0.33 12.75
C THR A 30 12.98 1.34 13.86
N CYS A 31 13.84 2.33 13.90
CA CYS A 31 13.56 3.55 14.65
C CYS A 31 12.76 4.48 13.78
N ASP A 32 12.33 5.56 14.41
CA ASP A 32 11.37 6.48 13.85
C ASP A 32 12.06 7.72 13.25
N HIS A 33 13.23 7.53 12.63
CA HIS A 33 13.95 8.64 12.00
C HIS A 33 13.40 8.94 10.59
N PRO A 34 13.32 10.20 10.11
CA PRO A 34 12.65 10.52 8.84
C PRO A 34 13.26 9.84 7.60
N SER A 35 14.59 9.79 7.48
CA SER A 35 15.28 9.01 6.44
C SER A 35 15.06 7.50 6.55
N CYS A 36 14.37 7.05 7.60
CA CYS A 36 13.99 5.67 7.86
C CYS A 36 12.51 5.40 7.64
N GLN A 37 11.71 6.43 7.43
CA GLN A 37 10.27 6.33 7.24
C GLN A 37 9.81 6.91 5.91
N ARG A 38 10.70 7.50 5.10
CA ARG A 38 10.32 8.31 3.93
C ARG A 38 9.91 7.52 2.67
N ASP A 39 10.21 6.22 2.54
CA ASP A 39 9.91 5.45 1.31
C ASP A 39 9.28 4.07 1.60
N GLY A 40 8.03 3.85 2.03
CA GLY A 40 6.85 4.68 2.28
C GLY A 40 5.72 3.74 2.74
N PHE A 41 4.61 4.29 3.23
CA PHE A 41 3.38 3.54 3.52
C PHE A 41 2.31 3.94 2.49
N ALA A 42 1.63 2.95 1.92
CA ALA A 42 0.44 3.17 1.12
C ALA A 42 -0.80 3.09 2.03
N PHE A 43 -1.86 3.83 1.70
CA PHE A 43 -3.09 3.84 2.46
C PHE A 43 -4.28 3.48 1.57
N ILE A 44 -5.12 2.61 2.09
CA ILE A 44 -6.42 2.29 1.51
C ILE A 44 -7.44 3.15 2.24
N LEU A 45 -8.27 3.88 1.48
CA LEU A 45 -9.25 4.77 2.08
C LEU A 45 -10.31 3.97 2.83
N HIS A 46 -10.75 4.50 3.97
CA HIS A 46 -11.72 3.81 4.82
C HIS A 46 -13.06 3.54 4.10
N ARG A 47 -13.42 4.38 3.12
CA ARG A 47 -14.60 4.18 2.26
C ARG A 47 -14.58 2.83 1.55
N PHE A 48 -13.39 2.31 1.23
CA PHE A 48 -13.20 0.99 0.66
C PHE A 48 -13.79 -0.12 1.54
N LEU A 49 -13.80 0.08 2.85
CA LEU A 49 -14.42 -0.83 3.81
C LEU A 49 -15.89 -0.47 4.08
N THR A 50 -16.22 0.80 4.32
CA THR A 50 -17.58 1.20 4.74
C THR A 50 -18.62 1.07 3.65
N ASP A 51 -18.22 1.32 2.42
CA ASP A 51 -19.12 1.28 1.27
C ASP A 51 -19.21 -0.14 0.72
N GLY A 52 -18.59 -1.11 1.41
CA GLY A 52 -18.68 -2.54 1.11
C GLY A 52 -17.81 -2.98 -0.07
N PHE A 53 -16.91 -2.14 -0.58
CA PHE A 53 -16.07 -2.48 -1.73
C PHE A 53 -15.20 -3.72 -1.49
N LEU A 54 -14.65 -3.88 -0.28
CA LEU A 54 -13.88 -5.09 0.06
C LEU A 54 -14.67 -6.39 -0.17
N THR A 55 -15.98 -6.37 0.09
CA THR A 55 -16.86 -7.54 -0.09
C THR A 55 -17.50 -7.62 -1.47
N ALA A 56 -17.73 -6.48 -2.12
CA ALA A 56 -18.40 -6.39 -3.42
C ALA A 56 -17.47 -6.68 -4.60
N LEU A 57 -16.18 -6.42 -4.44
CA LEU A 57 -15.16 -6.64 -5.46
C LEU A 57 -14.70 -8.10 -5.49
N GLY A 58 -14.57 -8.64 -6.70
CA GLY A 58 -13.94 -9.92 -6.95
C GLY A 58 -12.42 -9.87 -6.77
N HIS A 59 -11.80 -11.05 -6.78
CA HIS A 59 -10.37 -11.20 -6.49
C HIS A 59 -9.47 -10.33 -7.39
N ASN A 60 -9.72 -10.32 -8.70
CA ASN A 60 -8.90 -9.58 -9.66
C ASN A 60 -9.07 -8.06 -9.52
N GLU A 61 -10.25 -7.59 -9.11
CA GLU A 61 -10.52 -6.18 -8.84
C GLU A 61 -9.77 -5.71 -7.59
N LEU A 62 -9.86 -6.49 -6.50
CA LEU A 62 -9.12 -6.22 -5.26
C LEU A 62 -7.62 -6.18 -5.51
N LEU A 63 -7.12 -7.16 -6.28
CA LEU A 63 -5.71 -7.28 -6.61
C LEU A 63 -5.23 -6.05 -7.40
N LEU A 64 -5.96 -5.66 -8.45
CA LEU A 64 -5.64 -4.48 -9.25
C LEU A 64 -5.72 -3.19 -8.41
N TYR A 65 -6.76 -3.04 -7.60
CA TYR A 65 -6.95 -1.86 -6.77
C TYR A 65 -5.83 -1.69 -5.74
N PHE A 66 -5.48 -2.73 -4.99
CA PHE A 66 -4.39 -2.65 -4.01
C PHE A 66 -3.03 -2.45 -4.67
N PHE A 67 -2.81 -3.04 -5.84
CA PHE A 67 -1.61 -2.75 -6.61
C PHE A 67 -1.50 -1.26 -6.93
N LEU A 68 -2.57 -0.66 -7.48
CA LEU A 68 -2.58 0.76 -7.81
C LEU A 68 -2.37 1.62 -6.56
N VAL A 69 -2.99 1.30 -5.43
CA VAL A 69 -2.75 1.99 -4.15
C VAL A 69 -1.27 1.93 -3.74
N LEU A 70 -0.58 0.81 -3.96
CA LEU A 70 0.82 0.65 -3.60
C LEU A 70 1.78 1.41 -4.51
N VAL A 71 1.50 1.45 -5.81
CA VAL A 71 2.39 2.06 -6.80
C VAL A 71 2.09 3.53 -7.06
N SER A 72 0.94 3.99 -6.60
CA SER A 72 0.57 5.38 -6.73
C SER A 72 1.46 6.30 -5.89
N ASP A 73 1.72 7.47 -6.43
CA ASP A 73 2.36 8.54 -5.69
C ASP A 73 1.42 9.09 -4.61
N ARG A 74 1.88 10.15 -3.93
CA ARG A 74 1.10 10.85 -2.90
C ARG A 74 -0.25 11.41 -3.37
N ASN A 75 -0.48 11.51 -4.68
CA ASN A 75 -1.73 11.99 -5.28
C ASN A 75 -2.62 10.85 -5.78
N GLY A 76 -2.24 9.59 -5.50
CA GLY A 76 -2.97 8.44 -6.03
C GLY A 76 -2.64 8.16 -7.50
N LEU A 77 -1.61 8.79 -8.08
CA LEU A 77 -1.30 8.68 -9.50
C LEU A 77 -0.26 7.60 -9.80
N SER A 78 -0.51 6.80 -10.84
CA SER A 78 0.47 5.83 -11.35
C SER A 78 0.46 5.73 -12.88
N PHE A 79 1.65 5.59 -13.47
CA PHE A 79 1.87 5.55 -14.93
C PHE A 79 2.18 4.13 -15.43
N TYR A 80 1.68 3.11 -14.76
CA TYR A 80 1.97 1.73 -15.15
C TYR A 80 1.16 1.34 -16.39
N SER A 81 1.84 0.85 -17.42
CA SER A 81 1.16 0.37 -18.64
C SER A 81 0.38 -0.92 -18.38
N TYR A 82 -0.68 -1.17 -19.15
CA TYR A 82 -1.48 -2.38 -18.99
C TYR A 82 -0.63 -3.65 -19.15
N ASP A 83 0.30 -3.70 -20.11
CA ASP A 83 1.21 -4.83 -20.29
C ASP A 83 2.01 -5.11 -19.01
N ARG A 84 2.50 -4.05 -18.34
CA ARG A 84 3.24 -4.16 -17.08
C ARG A 84 2.35 -4.65 -15.94
N ILE A 85 1.13 -4.13 -15.83
CA ILE A 85 0.17 -4.54 -14.79
C ILE A 85 -0.24 -5.99 -14.98
N CYS A 86 -0.66 -6.38 -16.19
CA CYS A 86 -1.01 -7.76 -16.53
C CYS A 86 0.15 -8.72 -16.23
N THR A 87 1.37 -8.31 -16.58
CA THR A 87 2.57 -9.09 -16.27
C THR A 87 2.83 -9.21 -14.75
N MET A 88 2.66 -8.12 -13.97
CA MET A 88 2.93 -8.12 -12.51
C MET A 88 1.88 -8.84 -11.68
N LEU A 89 0.62 -8.82 -12.13
CA LEU A 89 -0.51 -9.40 -11.41
C LEU A 89 -0.95 -10.75 -11.99
N GLU A 90 -0.25 -11.24 -13.02
CA GLU A 90 -0.56 -12.49 -13.75
C GLU A 90 -2.01 -12.55 -14.27
N LEU A 91 -2.54 -11.39 -14.65
CA LEU A 91 -3.88 -11.27 -15.19
C LEU A 91 -3.84 -11.48 -16.69
N ARG A 92 -4.75 -12.33 -17.19
CA ARG A 92 -5.03 -12.35 -18.62
C ARG A 92 -5.65 -11.01 -19.02
N ILE A 93 -5.46 -10.62 -20.28
CA ILE A 93 -5.99 -9.35 -20.80
C ILE A 93 -7.50 -9.21 -20.58
N ASP A 94 -8.27 -10.30 -20.74
CA ASP A 94 -9.72 -10.29 -20.52
C ASP A 94 -10.09 -10.06 -19.05
N GLN A 95 -9.29 -10.58 -18.12
CA GLN A 95 -9.50 -10.41 -16.68
C GLN A 95 -9.11 -9.00 -16.23
N TYR A 96 -7.99 -8.49 -16.74
CA TYR A 96 -7.54 -7.12 -16.47
C TYR A 96 -8.56 -6.10 -16.99
N VAL A 97 -9.01 -6.22 -18.24
CA VAL A 97 -9.99 -5.29 -18.82
C VAL A 97 -11.26 -5.28 -17.99
N LYS A 98 -11.81 -6.46 -17.65
CA LYS A 98 -13.00 -6.57 -16.80
C LYS A 98 -12.79 -5.95 -15.41
N ALA A 99 -11.65 -6.22 -14.76
CA ALA A 99 -11.35 -5.68 -13.44
C ALA A 99 -11.20 -4.15 -13.48
N LYS A 100 -10.45 -3.63 -14.46
CA LYS A 100 -10.20 -2.20 -14.64
C LYS A 100 -11.51 -1.46 -14.95
N ASP A 101 -12.31 -1.96 -15.89
CA ASP A 101 -13.60 -1.34 -16.24
C ASP A 101 -14.55 -1.36 -15.02
N SER A 102 -14.61 -2.47 -14.29
CA SER A 102 -15.43 -2.59 -13.08
C SER A 102 -14.99 -1.66 -11.94
N LEU A 103 -13.69 -1.40 -11.79
CA LEU A 103 -13.17 -0.42 -10.82
C LEU A 103 -13.47 1.03 -11.25
N ILE A 104 -13.50 1.32 -12.54
CA ILE A 104 -13.90 2.63 -13.09
C ILE A 104 -15.40 2.86 -12.87
N GLU A 105 -16.23 1.86 -13.18
CA GLU A 105 -17.70 1.91 -12.97
C GLU A 105 -18.09 2.13 -11.51
N LYS A 106 -17.24 1.71 -10.56
CA LYS A 106 -17.45 1.87 -9.12
C LYS A 106 -16.79 3.13 -8.55
N ASP A 107 -16.28 4.03 -9.40
CA ASP A 107 -15.59 5.26 -9.02
C ASP A 107 -14.41 5.02 -8.04
N LEU A 108 -13.74 3.87 -8.16
CA LEU A 108 -12.57 3.53 -7.34
C LEU A 108 -11.27 3.96 -8.01
N ILE A 109 -11.25 3.99 -9.34
CA ILE A 109 -10.12 4.49 -10.13
C ILE A 109 -10.61 5.30 -11.33
N ALA A 110 -9.79 6.25 -11.80
CA ALA A 110 -9.92 6.86 -13.11
C ALA A 110 -8.73 6.46 -13.99
N PHE A 111 -8.95 6.36 -15.31
CA PHE A 111 -7.91 6.00 -16.27
C PHE A 111 -8.10 6.78 -17.58
N ASP A 112 -7.06 7.48 -18.04
CA ASP A 112 -7.10 8.30 -19.26
C ASP A 112 -6.48 7.62 -20.51
N GLY A 113 -6.01 6.38 -20.37
CA GLY A 113 -5.26 5.65 -21.40
C GLY A 113 -3.77 5.50 -21.08
N THR A 114 -3.23 6.34 -20.20
CA THR A 114 -1.80 6.34 -19.82
C THR A 114 -1.57 6.46 -18.31
N LEU A 115 -2.48 7.12 -17.60
CA LEU A 115 -2.39 7.45 -16.19
C LEU A 115 -3.57 6.87 -15.43
N PHE A 116 -3.27 6.17 -14.34
CA PHE A 116 -4.24 5.76 -13.35
C PHE A 116 -4.28 6.77 -12.21
N GLN A 117 -5.48 7.07 -11.73
CA GLN A 117 -5.71 7.75 -10.47
C GLN A 117 -6.57 6.86 -9.57
N VAL A 118 -6.07 6.54 -8.37
CA VAL A 118 -6.90 5.98 -7.31
C VAL A 118 -7.78 7.10 -6.77
N LEU A 119 -9.09 6.90 -6.84
CA LEU A 119 -10.07 7.92 -6.46
C LEU A 119 -10.36 7.86 -4.96
N SER A 120 -10.61 9.05 -4.40
CA SER A 120 -10.89 9.26 -2.98
C SER A 120 -12.34 9.47 -2.62
#